data_AF-A0A921YW66-F1
#
_entry.id   AF-A0A921YW66-F1
#
_cell.length_a   1.000
_cell.length_b   1.000
_cell.length_c   1.000
_cell.angle_alpha   90.00
_cell.angle_beta   90.00
_cell.angle_gamma   90.00
#
_symmetry.space_group_name_H-M   'P 1'
#
loop_
_entity.id
_entity.type
_entity.pdbx_description
1 polymer ?
#
loop_
_entity_poly.entity_id
_entity_poly.type
_entity_poly.pdbx_seq_one_letter_code
_entity_poly.pdbx_strand_id
1 'polypeptide(L)'
;MFEPSPWSFADHVELCHKLYEVFPRHDVARLQYGGASLEAASNIVFSNGLRDPWAAGGIWNDINDSVKAVVLVDAAHHLDLMASNSADPPSVKMARQFHKDNIRKWINEFNNNCDIQSKAL
;
A
#
# COMPACT_ATOMS: atom_id res chain seq x y z
N MET A 1 20.37 -10.51 12.72
CA MET A 1 20.98 -11.38 13.74
C MET A 1 19.88 -12.21 14.38
N PHE A 2 19.52 -13.34 13.75
CA PHE A 2 18.53 -14.28 14.26
C PHE A 2 19.04 -15.69 14.01
N GLU A 3 18.63 -16.64 14.84
CA GLU A 3 18.87 -18.06 14.55
C GLU A 3 18.08 -18.48 13.30
N PRO A 4 18.59 -19.45 12.52
CA PRO A 4 17.85 -19.98 11.38
C PRO A 4 16.49 -20.55 11.81
N SER A 5 15.42 -20.03 11.23
CA SER A 5 14.06 -20.54 11.40
C SER A 5 13.42 -20.66 10.01
N PRO A 6 13.49 -21.84 9.37
CA PRO A 6 12.93 -22.01 8.02
C PRO A 6 11.40 -21.94 8.06
N TRP A 7 10.81 -21.28 7.07
CA TRP A 7 9.37 -21.26 6.90
C TRP A 7 8.90 -22.49 6.11
N SER A 8 7.87 -23.19 6.61
CA SER A 8 7.23 -24.35 5.97
C SER A 8 5.74 -24.09 5.77
N PHE A 9 5.26 -24.16 4.52
CA PHE A 9 3.83 -24.07 4.25
C PHE A 9 3.07 -25.28 4.79
N ALA A 10 3.67 -26.47 4.78
CA ALA A 10 3.04 -27.69 5.28
C ALA A 10 2.75 -27.59 6.79
N ASP A 11 3.72 -27.11 7.56
CA ASP A 11 3.59 -26.92 9.01
C ASP A 11 2.52 -25.86 9.32
N HIS A 12 2.45 -24.80 8.50
CA HIS A 12 1.41 -23.79 8.62
C HIS A 12 0.01 -24.34 8.31
N VAL A 13 -0.12 -25.18 7.28
CA VAL A 13 -1.38 -25.87 6.94
C VAL A 13 -1.83 -26.77 8.09
N GLU A 14 -0.92 -27.58 8.64
CA GLU A 14 -1.23 -28.47 9.78
C GLU A 14 -1.71 -27.67 10.99
N LEU A 15 -1.00 -26.58 11.32
CA LEU A 15 -1.37 -25.68 12.41
C LEU A 15 -2.75 -25.06 12.20
N CYS A 16 -3.02 -24.52 11.01
CA CYS A 16 -4.32 -23.92 10.68
C CYS A 16 -5.46 -24.93 10.77
N HIS A 17 -5.26 -26.14 10.25
CA HIS A 17 -6.28 -27.19 10.32
C HIS A 17 -6.55 -27.60 11.76
N LYS A 18 -5.50 -27.74 12.59
CA LYS A 18 -5.64 -28.10 14.01
C LYS A 18 -6.38 -27.02 14.82
N LEU A 19 -6.13 -25.74 14.54
CA LEU A 19 -6.71 -24.64 15.31
C LEU A 19 -8.09 -24.21 14.84
N TYR A 20 -8.37 -24.33 13.53
CA TYR A 20 -9.52 -23.69 12.90
C TYR A 20 -10.28 -24.60 11.92
N GLU A 21 -9.85 -25.84 11.71
CA GLU A 21 -10.46 -26.80 10.76
C GLU A 21 -10.52 -26.25 9.31
N VAL A 22 -9.53 -25.43 8.93
CA VAL A 22 -9.41 -24.86 7.59
C VAL A 22 -8.07 -25.21 6.94
N PHE A 23 -8.08 -25.25 5.60
CA PHE A 23 -6.88 -25.35 4.79
C PHE A 23 -6.58 -23.98 4.14
N PRO A 24 -5.45 -23.33 4.48
CA PRO A 24 -5.10 -22.05 3.89
C PRO A 24 -4.82 -22.20 2.39
N ARG A 25 -5.29 -21.23 1.60
CA ARG A 25 -5.10 -21.20 0.15
C ARG A 25 -4.08 -20.11 -0.21
N HIS A 26 -2.80 -20.49 -0.28
CA HIS A 26 -1.67 -19.54 -0.36
C HIS A 26 -1.75 -18.56 -1.55
N ASP A 27 -2.28 -18.99 -2.69
CA ASP A 27 -2.35 -18.17 -3.91
C ASP A 27 -3.55 -17.22 -3.97
N VAL A 28 -4.57 -17.39 -3.13
CA VAL A 28 -5.86 -16.71 -3.33
C VAL A 28 -5.72 -15.20 -3.26
N ALA A 29 -4.91 -14.66 -2.35
CA ALA A 29 -4.69 -13.21 -2.28
C ALA A 29 -4.05 -12.67 -3.57
N ARG A 30 -3.05 -13.37 -4.11
CA ARG A 30 -2.37 -12.98 -5.35
C ARG A 30 -3.31 -13.06 -6.55
N LEU A 31 -4.10 -14.13 -6.66
CA LEU A 31 -5.04 -14.34 -7.76
C LEU A 31 -6.23 -13.36 -7.70
N GLN A 32 -6.71 -13.05 -6.50
CA GLN A 32 -7.87 -12.17 -6.32
C GLN A 32 -7.50 -10.69 -6.50
N TYR A 33 -6.33 -10.28 -6.01
CA TYR A 33 -5.94 -8.87 -5.96
C TYR A 33 -4.83 -8.48 -6.94
N GLY A 34 -4.37 -9.40 -7.78
CA GLY A 34 -3.40 -9.14 -8.86
C GLY A 34 -1.93 -9.17 -8.44
N GLY A 35 -1.61 -9.14 -7.14
CA GLY A 35 -0.22 -9.11 -6.67
C GLY A 35 0.50 -7.86 -7.18
N ALA A 36 1.58 -8.04 -7.94
CA ALA A 36 2.33 -6.93 -8.55
C ALA A 36 1.73 -6.45 -9.89
N SER A 37 0.81 -7.20 -10.49
CA SER A 37 0.17 -6.85 -11.77
C SER A 37 -0.98 -5.86 -11.54
N LEU A 38 -0.64 -4.60 -11.29
CA LEU A 38 -1.58 -3.52 -10.95
C LEU A 38 -1.66 -2.45 -12.04
N GLU A 39 -1.27 -2.75 -13.27
CA GLU A 39 -1.24 -1.81 -14.40
C GLU A 39 -2.63 -1.23 -14.72
N ALA A 40 -3.68 -2.03 -14.50
CA ALA A 40 -5.07 -1.64 -14.70
C ALA A 40 -5.68 -0.87 -13.49
N ALA A 41 -4.96 -0.77 -12.37
CA ALA A 41 -5.41 -0.01 -11.21
C ALA A 41 -5.19 1.49 -11.42
N SER A 42 -5.91 2.30 -10.65
CA SER A 42 -5.78 3.76 -10.69
C SER A 42 -5.97 4.37 -9.31
N ASN A 43 -5.47 5.58 -9.14
CA ASN A 43 -5.68 6.43 -7.95
C ASN A 43 -5.21 5.78 -6.63
N ILE A 44 -3.97 5.28 -6.63
CA ILE A 44 -3.35 4.66 -5.45
C ILE A 44 -1.99 5.32 -5.21
N VAL A 45 -1.68 5.62 -3.96
CA VAL A 45 -0.32 5.94 -3.52
C VAL A 45 0.14 4.88 -2.54
N PHE A 46 1.18 4.13 -2.90
CA PHE A 46 1.87 3.21 -1.99
C PHE A 46 2.99 3.96 -1.26
N SER A 47 2.84 4.18 0.04
CA SER A 47 3.89 4.75 0.88
C SER A 47 4.65 3.67 1.66
N ASN A 48 5.97 3.78 1.69
CA ASN A 48 6.83 2.86 2.44
C ASN A 48 7.85 3.63 3.28
N GLY A 49 7.91 3.32 4.57
CA GLY A 49 8.98 3.76 5.45
C GLY A 49 10.23 2.91 5.26
N LEU A 50 11.40 3.50 5.06
CA LEU A 50 12.63 2.74 4.81
C LEU A 50 13.13 1.98 6.06
N ARG A 51 12.66 2.35 7.25
CA ARG A 51 12.92 1.64 8.52
C ARG A 51 11.86 0.58 8.84
N ASP A 52 10.87 0.42 7.97
CA ASP A 52 9.82 -0.57 8.15
C ASP A 52 10.24 -1.93 7.57
N PRO A 53 10.35 -3.01 8.37
CA PRO A 53 10.63 -4.34 7.83
C PRO A 53 9.57 -4.82 6.84
N TRP A 54 8.33 -4.33 6.94
CA TRP A 54 7.24 -4.69 6.01
C TRP A 54 7.39 -4.09 4.62
N ALA A 55 8.19 -3.02 4.48
CA ALA A 55 8.41 -2.37 3.19
C ALA A 55 9.03 -3.32 2.15
N ALA A 56 9.72 -4.38 2.59
CA ALA A 56 10.25 -5.43 1.71
C ALA A 56 9.15 -6.14 0.88
N GLY A 57 7.91 -6.20 1.38
CA GLY A 57 6.76 -6.75 0.65
C GLY A 57 5.93 -5.72 -0.12
N GLY A 58 6.35 -4.45 -0.13
CA GLY A 58 5.60 -3.34 -0.73
C GLY A 58 5.94 -3.03 -2.18
N ILE A 59 5.25 -2.03 -2.75
CA ILE A 59 5.51 -1.46 -4.08
C ILE A 59 6.43 -0.25 -3.94
N TRP A 60 7.57 -0.27 -4.65
CA TRP A 60 8.63 0.74 -4.53
C TRP A 60 8.70 1.76 -5.66
N ASN A 61 8.11 1.44 -6.81
CA ASN A 61 8.14 2.27 -7.99
C ASN A 61 6.72 2.59 -8.46
N ASP A 62 6.56 3.71 -9.13
CA ASP A 62 5.34 4.01 -9.87
C ASP A 62 5.02 2.85 -10.83
N ILE A 63 3.76 2.43 -10.86
CA ILE A 63 3.28 1.39 -11.76
C ILE A 63 2.71 2.03 -13.04
N ASN A 64 2.00 3.15 -12.89
CA ASN A 64 1.46 3.93 -14.00
C ASN A 64 1.32 5.42 -13.61
N ASP A 65 0.62 6.22 -14.43
CA ASP A 65 0.44 7.66 -14.21
C ASP A 65 -0.38 8.02 -12.95
N SER A 66 -1.15 7.07 -12.41
CA SER A 66 -2.06 7.28 -11.28
C SER A 66 -1.83 6.33 -10.10
N VAL A 67 -1.00 5.29 -10.28
CA VAL A 67 -0.55 4.37 -9.24
C VAL A 67 0.91 4.69 -8.93
N LYS A 68 1.09 5.44 -7.84
CA LYS A 68 2.35 6.06 -7.45
C LYS A 68 2.99 5.40 -6.24
N ALA A 69 4.30 5.48 -6.12
CA ALA A 69 5.03 5.07 -4.93
C ALA A 69 5.76 6.25 -4.28
N VAL A 70 5.80 6.29 -2.94
CA VAL A 70 6.56 7.28 -2.18
C VAL A 70 7.35 6.63 -1.06
N VAL A 71 8.64 6.94 -1.00
CA VAL A 71 9.57 6.37 0.00
C VAL A 71 9.91 7.40 1.07
N LEU A 72 9.80 6.99 2.32
CA LEU A 72 10.05 7.81 3.50
C LEU A 72 11.32 7.32 4.20
N VAL A 73 12.47 7.92 3.88
CA VAL A 73 13.80 7.47 4.31
C VAL A 73 13.95 7.32 5.84
N ASP A 74 13.36 8.22 6.63
CA ASP A 74 13.45 8.19 8.09
C ASP A 74 12.14 7.79 8.79
N ALA A 75 11.27 7.08 8.09
CA ALA A 75 10.03 6.57 8.66
C ALA A 75 10.07 5.06 8.86
N ALA A 76 9.42 4.61 9.94
CA ALA A 76 9.06 3.21 10.16
C ALA A 76 7.62 2.96 9.67
N HIS A 77 6.95 1.96 10.23
CA HIS A 77 5.64 1.49 9.81
C HIS A 77 4.60 2.62 9.74
N HIS A 78 4.15 2.95 8.51
CA HIS A 78 3.10 3.91 8.16
C HIS A 78 3.06 5.22 8.98
N LEU A 79 4.23 5.82 9.25
CA LEU A 79 4.36 7.06 10.04
C LEU A 79 3.62 8.27 9.42
N ASP A 80 3.47 8.27 8.10
CA ASP A 80 2.70 9.26 7.34
C ASP A 80 1.22 9.31 7.73
N LEU A 81 0.64 8.23 8.26
CA LEU A 81 -0.73 8.19 8.76
C LEU A 81 -0.89 8.73 10.19
N MET A 82 0.21 8.84 10.95
CA MET A 82 0.16 9.33 12.32
C MET A 82 -0.16 10.83 12.38
N ALA A 83 -0.64 11.30 13.52
CA ALA A 83 -0.85 12.73 13.76
C ALA A 83 0.46 13.51 13.60
N SER A 84 0.35 14.78 13.21
CA SER A 84 1.52 15.63 12.99
C SER A 84 2.28 15.88 14.28
N ASN A 85 3.61 15.85 14.20
CA ASN A 85 4.53 16.14 15.28
C ASN A 85 5.60 17.13 14.81
N SER A 86 6.09 17.99 15.70
CA SER A 86 7.18 18.92 15.38
C SER A 86 8.47 18.20 14.97
N ALA A 87 8.72 17.01 15.54
CA ALA A 87 9.86 16.15 15.26
C ALA A 87 9.70 15.28 14.00
N ASP A 88 8.60 15.39 13.25
CA ASP A 88 8.42 14.61 12.02
C ASP A 88 9.56 14.87 11.03
N PRO A 89 10.20 13.82 10.50
CA PRO A 89 11.22 13.95 9.47
C PRO A 89 10.70 14.68 8.23
N PRO A 90 11.56 15.42 7.50
CA PRO A 90 11.16 16.09 6.27
C PRO A 90 10.47 15.15 5.26
N SER A 91 10.93 13.90 5.14
CA SER A 91 10.36 12.90 4.24
C SER A 91 8.89 12.59 4.55
N VAL A 92 8.50 12.56 5.84
CA VAL A 92 7.10 12.35 6.26
C VAL A 92 6.24 13.54 5.90
N LYS A 93 6.73 14.77 6.14
CA LYS A 93 6.02 16.00 5.81
C LYS A 93 5.78 16.10 4.29
N MET A 94 6.80 15.77 3.49
CA MET A 94 6.70 15.72 2.03
C MET A 94 5.72 14.64 1.56
N ALA A 95 5.79 13.41 2.11
CA ALA A 95 4.87 12.34 1.75
C ALA A 95 3.41 12.71 2.08
N ARG A 96 3.13 13.30 3.24
CA ARG A 96 1.78 13.80 3.57
C ARG A 96 1.29 14.87 2.62
N GLN A 97 2.19 15.74 2.14
CA GLN A 97 1.84 16.72 1.11
C GLN A 97 1.54 16.05 -0.23
N PHE A 98 2.39 15.11 -0.65
CA PHE A 98 2.18 14.29 -1.84
C PHE A 98 0.84 13.53 -1.82
N HIS A 99 0.47 12.94 -0.68
CA HIS A 99 -0.82 12.30 -0.46
C HIS A 99 -1.98 13.28 -0.63
N LYS A 100 -1.90 14.45 0.04
CA LYS A 100 -2.93 15.49 -0.06
C LYS A 100 -3.12 15.97 -1.50
N ASP A 101 -2.05 16.12 -2.26
CA ASP A 101 -2.11 16.62 -3.64
C ASP A 101 -2.74 15.58 -4.58
N ASN A 102 -2.40 14.30 -4.42
CA ASN A 102 -3.07 13.22 -5.16
C ASN A 102 -4.56 13.09 -4.78
N ILE A 103 -4.90 13.11 -3.49
CA ILE A 103 -6.30 13.06 -3.03
C ILE A 103 -7.11 14.23 -3.58
N ARG A 104 -6.57 15.46 -3.53
CA ARG A 104 -7.22 16.65 -4.11
C ARG A 104 -7.39 16.51 -5.62
N LYS A 105 -6.37 16.01 -6.33
CA LYS A 105 -6.46 15.73 -7.76
C LYS A 105 -7.62 14.78 -8.06
N TRP A 106 -7.73 13.66 -7.35
CA TRP A 106 -8.81 12.68 -7.55
C TRP A 106 -10.19 13.26 -7.26
N ILE A 107 -10.34 14.05 -6.20
CA ILE A 107 -11.61 14.75 -5.89
C ILE A 107 -11.99 15.72 -7.02
N ASN A 108 -11.02 16.50 -7.52
CA ASN A 108 -11.27 17.45 -8.59
C ASN A 108 -11.61 16.77 -9.92
N GLU A 109 -10.92 15.69 -10.28
CA GLU A 109 -11.23 14.87 -11.46
C GLU A 109 -12.65 14.29 -11.38
N PHE A 110 -13.03 13.77 -10.21
CA PHE A 110 -14.39 13.28 -9.98
C PHE A 110 -15.45 14.38 -10.16
N ASN A 111 -15.26 15.54 -9.53
CA ASN A 111 -16.19 16.67 -9.61
C ASN A 111 -16.34 17.18 -11.05
N ASN A 112 -15.22 17.39 -11.75
CA ASN A 112 -15.23 17.85 -13.13
C ASN A 112 -15.95 16.87 -14.07
N ASN A 113 -15.76 15.57 -13.87
CA ASN A 113 -16.45 14.55 -14.67
C ASN A 113 -17.97 14.54 -14.40
N CYS A 114 -18.38 14.79 -13.15
CA CYS A 114 -19.80 14.91 -12.78
C CYS A 114 -20.44 16.17 -13.40
N ASP A 115 -19.73 17.31 -13.39
CA ASP A 115 -20.18 18.54 -14.02
C ASP A 115 -20.32 18.42 -15.55
N ILE A 116 -19.48 17.61 -16.18
CA ILE A 116 -19.60 17.30 -17.62
C ILE A 116 -20.83 16.41 -17.87
N GLN A 117 -21.08 15.40 -17.04
CA GLN A 117 -22.25 14.53 -17.19
C GLN A 117 -23.58 15.27 -16.94
N SER A 118 -23.62 16.21 -16.00
CA SER A 118 -24.82 17.02 -15.74
C SER A 118 -25.13 18.05 -16.84
N LYS A 119 -24.14 18.45 -17.64
CA LYS A 119 -24.31 19.35 -18.80
C LYS A 119 -24.57 18.61 -20.12
N ALA A 120 -24.41 17.28 -20.14
CA ALA A 120 -24.64 16.43 -21.30
C ALA A 120 -26.06 15.83 -21.36
N LEU A 121 -26.90 16.12 -20.35
CA LEU A 121 -28.33 15.83 -20.27
C LEU A 121 -29.14 17.12 -20.48
#